data_AF-R3W9Q1-F1
#
_entry.id   AF-R3W9Q1-F1
#
_cell.length_a   1.000
_cell.length_b   1.000
_cell.length_c   1.000
_cell.angle_alpha   90.00
_cell.angle_beta   90.00
_cell.angle_gamma   90.00
#
_symmetry.space_group_name_H-M   'P 1'
#
loop_
_entity.id
_entity.type
_entity.pdbx_description
1 polymer ?
#
loop_
_entity_poly.entity_id
_entity_poly.type
_entity_poly.pdbx_seq_one_letter_code
_entity_poly.pdbx_strand_id
1 'polypeptide(L)'
;MKWIMLIVVLLLMLIIVISVYAANFFLNVALFRNNKWYDETGHKMMNPDNFNKGMSQYDLTEEKQNQQGDEFWQQGFAQDHWLKIGEDKLYSRLIIPHPESKKWVICVHGYRSFGKRDMAFVASKFSEQGYNILIPDLRSHGLSTGNVIGMGWLDRLDLLKWIEEVIRLEAQAEIILFGGSMGAATVMMTSGEVLPNNIKGLVVDCGYSSVYNEFGAMLRSAFKLPAFPILTIANVLAKKKVGYSLKEASSTAQLAKNNLPTLLIHGTGDKFVPHQMLYDNMEATKGIKESLIVEQAPHLSSFIYEPDHYFATVFEFIHRYC
;
A
#
# COMPACT_ATOMS: atom_id res chain seq x y z
N MET A 1 43.64 27.32 -15.49
CA MET A 1 42.84 26.22 -16.11
C MET A 1 42.97 24.88 -15.38
N LYS A 2 44.17 24.30 -15.18
CA LYS A 2 44.34 22.97 -14.54
C LYS A 2 43.78 22.88 -13.10
N TRP A 3 44.00 23.91 -12.27
CA TRP A 3 43.47 23.95 -10.90
C TRP A 3 41.94 24.08 -10.82
N ILE A 4 41.34 24.85 -11.74
CA ILE A 4 39.87 24.98 -11.83
C ILE A 4 39.25 23.62 -12.20
N MET A 5 39.84 22.92 -13.18
CA MET A 5 39.41 21.58 -13.56
C MET A 5 39.52 20.58 -12.41
N LEU A 6 40.63 20.62 -11.66
CA LEU A 6 40.81 19.77 -10.47
C LEU A 6 39.75 20.06 -9.40
N ILE A 7 39.46 21.33 -9.12
CA ILE A 7 38.42 21.74 -8.16
C ILE A 7 37.05 21.23 -8.60
N VAL A 8 36.70 21.38 -9.88
CA VAL A 8 35.42 20.87 -10.43
C VAL A 8 35.32 19.35 -10.26
N VAL A 9 36.38 18.61 -10.56
CA VAL A 9 36.40 17.15 -10.40
C VAL A 9 36.26 16.74 -8.92
N LEU A 10 36.96 17.41 -8.01
CA LEU A 10 36.84 17.17 -6.56
C LEU A 10 35.42 17.44 -6.05
N LEU A 11 34.79 18.53 -6.50
CA LEU A 11 33.41 18.86 -6.14
C LEU A 11 32.43 17.83 -6.67
N LEU A 12 32.58 17.38 -7.92
CA LEU A 12 31.75 16.32 -8.50
C LEU A 12 31.89 15.00 -7.73
N MET A 13 33.11 14.61 -7.36
CA MET A 13 33.34 13.42 -6.54
C MET A 13 32.70 13.56 -5.16
N LEU A 14 32.80 14.73 -4.53
CA LEU A 14 32.16 15.00 -3.24
C LEU A 14 30.63 14.88 -3.33
N ILE A 15 30.01 15.45 -4.38
CA ILE A 15 28.56 15.34 -4.62
C ILE A 15 28.16 13.88 -4.78
N ILE A 16 28.92 13.08 -5.53
CA ILE A 16 28.66 11.65 -5.70
C ILE A 16 28.74 10.93 -4.37
N VAL A 17 29.79 11.14 -3.57
CA VAL A 17 29.96 10.50 -2.26
C VAL A 17 28.80 10.84 -1.32
N ILE A 18 28.42 12.12 -1.23
CA ILE A 18 27.27 12.57 -0.43
C ILE A 18 25.98 11.91 -0.92
N SER A 19 25.79 11.81 -2.23
CA SER A 19 24.59 11.23 -2.82
C SER A 19 24.50 9.72 -2.60
N VAL A 20 25.63 9.00 -2.65
CA VAL A 20 25.71 7.57 -2.30
C VAL A 20 25.36 7.38 -0.82
N TYR A 21 25.90 8.20 0.06
CA TYR A 21 25.57 8.15 1.48
C TYR A 21 24.08 8.41 1.73
N ALA A 22 23.54 9.48 1.16
CA ALA A 22 22.12 9.84 1.28
C ALA A 22 21.20 8.76 0.71
N ALA A 23 21.53 8.19 -0.44
CA ALA A 23 20.78 7.09 -1.06
C ALA A 23 20.79 5.85 -0.17
N ASN A 24 21.95 5.47 0.35
CA ASN A 24 22.11 4.31 1.23
C ASN A 24 21.33 4.49 2.54
N PHE A 25 21.42 5.67 3.15
CA PHE A 25 20.67 6.05 4.34
C PHE A 25 19.15 5.98 4.09
N PHE A 26 18.68 6.66 3.05
CA PHE A 26 17.27 6.71 2.70
C PHE A 26 16.68 5.31 2.45
N LEU A 27 17.38 4.45 1.69
CA LEU A 27 16.94 3.06 1.49
C LEU A 27 16.85 2.28 2.80
N ASN A 28 17.82 2.44 3.70
CA ASN A 28 17.81 1.73 4.98
C ASN A 28 16.62 2.19 5.85
N VAL A 29 16.26 3.46 5.79
CA VAL A 29 15.10 4.01 6.51
C VAL A 29 13.79 3.55 5.88
N ALA A 30 13.69 3.59 4.55
CA ALA A 30 12.45 3.30 3.84
C ALA A 30 12.14 1.79 3.75
N LEU A 31 13.15 0.93 3.64
CA LEU A 31 12.93 -0.48 3.29
C LEU A 31 13.17 -1.47 4.44
N PHE A 32 13.71 -1.05 5.58
CA PHE A 32 14.02 -1.98 6.67
C PHE A 32 13.17 -1.72 7.89
N ARG A 33 12.35 -2.71 8.28
CA ARG A 33 11.44 -2.64 9.43
C ARG A 33 12.14 -2.11 10.67
N ASN A 34 13.24 -2.77 11.04
CA ASN A 34 14.01 -2.41 12.23
C ASN A 34 15.01 -1.30 11.88
N ASN A 35 14.61 -0.05 12.11
CA ASN A 35 15.47 1.10 11.86
C ASN A 35 15.34 2.14 12.98
N LYS A 36 16.39 2.23 13.81
CA LYS A 36 16.44 3.14 14.96
C LYS A 36 16.16 4.60 14.60
N TRP A 37 16.71 5.10 13.48
CA TRP A 37 16.49 6.49 13.08
C TRP A 37 15.03 6.72 12.67
N TYR A 38 14.40 5.74 11.99
CA TYR A 38 12.97 5.81 11.70
C TYR A 38 12.15 5.89 12.99
N ASP A 39 12.43 5.00 13.94
CA ASP A 39 11.69 4.91 15.20
C ASP A 39 11.85 6.18 16.06
N GLU A 40 13.01 6.82 16.05
CA GLU A 40 13.27 8.02 16.84
C GLU A 40 12.82 9.32 16.14
N THR A 41 13.00 9.40 14.82
CA THR A 41 12.87 10.64 14.04
C THR A 41 12.02 10.47 12.79
N GLY A 42 12.29 9.44 11.98
CA GLY A 42 11.69 9.29 10.65
C GLY A 42 10.18 9.12 10.64
N HIS A 43 9.59 8.43 11.63
CA HIS A 43 8.14 8.28 11.75
C HIS A 43 7.43 9.64 11.84
N LYS A 44 8.06 10.68 12.39
CA LYS A 44 7.46 12.02 12.44
C LYS A 44 7.46 12.72 11.07
N MET A 45 8.42 12.39 10.22
CA MET A 45 8.57 13.00 8.90
C MET A 45 7.81 12.23 7.81
N MET A 46 7.57 10.94 8.06
CA MET A 46 7.04 9.98 7.08
C MET A 46 5.68 9.38 7.49
N ASN A 47 5.10 9.82 8.61
CA ASN A 47 3.73 9.45 8.98
C ASN A 47 2.74 10.45 8.36
N PRO A 48 1.78 9.98 7.54
CA PRO A 48 0.69 10.78 7.01
C PRO A 48 -0.10 11.56 8.09
N ASP A 49 -0.26 11.01 9.29
CA ASP A 49 -1.05 11.60 10.38
C ASP A 49 -0.50 12.97 10.84
N ASN A 50 0.80 13.23 10.62
CA ASN A 50 1.44 14.47 11.07
C ASN A 50 1.10 15.70 10.22
N PHE A 51 0.40 15.52 9.09
CA PHE A 51 0.00 16.63 8.23
C PHE A 51 -1.31 17.31 8.66
N ASN A 52 -2.01 16.78 9.68
CA ASN A 52 -3.27 17.30 10.19
C ASN A 52 -3.11 17.81 11.64
N LYS A 53 -3.58 19.05 11.92
CA LYS A 53 -3.58 19.64 13.27
C LYS A 53 -4.95 20.21 13.60
N GLY A 54 -5.65 19.59 14.55
CA GLY A 54 -6.85 20.11 15.22
C GLY A 54 -7.99 19.09 15.30
N MET A 55 -8.68 18.99 16.44
CA MET A 55 -9.92 18.20 16.55
C MET A 55 -11.00 18.80 15.65
N SER A 56 -11.44 18.00 14.70
CA SER A 56 -12.47 18.26 13.70
C SER A 56 -13.58 17.22 13.83
N GLN A 57 -14.69 17.41 13.10
CA GLN A 57 -15.73 16.38 12.98
C GLN A 57 -15.18 15.06 12.41
N TYR A 58 -14.08 15.10 11.64
CA TYR A 58 -13.47 13.92 11.04
C TYR A 58 -12.75 13.05 12.08
N ASP A 59 -12.19 13.65 13.14
CA ASP A 59 -11.57 12.89 14.24
C ASP A 59 -12.63 12.09 15.01
N LEU A 60 -13.83 12.63 15.20
CA LEU A 60 -14.95 11.90 15.82
C LEU A 60 -15.45 10.76 14.93
N THR A 61 -15.52 10.99 13.61
CA THR A 61 -15.84 9.94 12.65
C THR A 61 -14.80 8.83 12.68
N GLU A 62 -13.52 9.18 12.64
CA GLU A 62 -12.41 8.23 12.68
C GLU A 62 -12.41 7.42 13.98
N GLU A 63 -12.60 8.05 15.14
CA GLU A 63 -12.70 7.36 16.43
C GLU A 63 -13.85 6.34 16.43
N LYS A 64 -15.03 6.73 15.93
CA LYS A 64 -16.18 5.84 15.81
C LYS A 64 -15.91 4.66 14.87
N GLN A 65 -15.27 4.92 13.73
CA GLN A 65 -14.90 3.88 12.76
C GLN A 65 -13.87 2.91 13.35
N ASN A 66 -12.87 3.43 14.07
CA ASN A 66 -11.88 2.62 14.78
C ASN A 66 -12.54 1.73 15.85
N GLN A 67 -13.48 2.27 16.63
CA GLN A 67 -14.24 1.48 17.60
C GLN A 67 -15.02 0.35 16.91
N GLN A 68 -15.72 0.65 15.80
CA GLN A 68 -16.44 -0.37 15.03
C GLN A 68 -15.50 -1.46 14.48
N GLY A 69 -14.33 -1.06 13.96
CA GLY A 69 -13.30 -2.00 13.52
C GLY A 69 -12.77 -2.87 14.66
N ASP A 70 -12.53 -2.29 15.84
CA ASP A 70 -12.09 -3.01 17.03
C ASP A 70 -13.12 -4.04 17.51
N GLU A 71 -14.39 -3.66 17.56
CA GLU A 71 -15.49 -4.57 17.90
C GLU A 71 -15.62 -5.71 16.89
N PHE A 72 -15.47 -5.41 15.59
CA PHE A 72 -15.48 -6.40 14.52
C PHE A 72 -14.29 -7.37 14.61
N TRP A 73 -13.10 -6.87 14.94
CA TRP A 73 -11.88 -7.68 15.05
C TRP A 73 -11.96 -8.76 16.12
N GLN A 74 -12.73 -8.51 17.19
CA GLN A 74 -12.87 -9.39 18.36
C GLN A 74 -14.03 -10.38 18.26
N GLN A 75 -14.77 -10.39 17.16
CA GLN A 75 -15.91 -11.30 16.98
C GLN A 75 -15.48 -12.78 17.02
N GLY A 76 -16.35 -13.65 17.53
CA GLY A 76 -16.04 -15.07 17.77
C GLY A 76 -15.77 -15.90 16.50
N PHE A 77 -16.10 -15.39 15.32
CA PHE A 77 -15.81 -15.99 14.02
C PHE A 77 -14.43 -15.59 13.45
N ALA A 78 -13.66 -14.78 14.16
CA ALA A 78 -12.33 -14.32 13.76
C ALA A 78 -11.23 -15.24 14.32
N GLN A 79 -10.30 -15.65 13.47
CA GLN A 79 -9.23 -16.58 13.80
C GLN A 79 -7.88 -16.07 13.29
N ASP A 80 -6.83 -16.35 14.05
CA ASP A 80 -5.46 -16.12 13.61
C ASP A 80 -5.06 -17.22 12.63
N HIS A 81 -4.44 -16.83 11.53
CA HIS A 81 -3.99 -17.73 10.49
C HIS A 81 -2.54 -17.42 10.09
N TRP A 82 -1.77 -18.46 9.80
CA TRP A 82 -0.34 -18.35 9.56
C TRP A 82 0.10 -19.13 8.33
N LEU A 83 0.86 -18.48 7.46
CA LEU A 83 1.55 -19.11 6.35
C LEU A 83 3.06 -19.11 6.57
N LYS A 84 3.71 -20.22 6.21
CA LYS A 84 5.18 -20.27 6.13
C LYS A 84 5.60 -20.10 4.67
N ILE A 85 6.36 -19.04 4.38
CA ILE A 85 6.90 -18.75 3.05
C ILE A 85 8.42 -18.68 3.17
N GLY A 86 9.09 -19.75 2.71
CA GLY A 86 10.53 -19.91 2.95
C GLY A 86 10.84 -19.95 4.45
N GLU A 87 11.68 -19.03 4.90
CA GLU A 87 12.02 -18.86 6.32
C GLU A 87 11.07 -17.91 7.07
N ASP A 88 10.24 -17.15 6.34
CA ASP A 88 9.31 -16.20 6.93
C ASP A 88 7.99 -16.86 7.35
N LYS A 89 7.39 -16.34 8.43
CA LYS A 89 6.04 -16.64 8.86
C LYS A 89 5.19 -15.39 8.67
N LEU A 90 4.16 -15.50 7.85
CA LEU A 90 3.22 -14.43 7.58
C LEU A 90 1.92 -14.66 8.34
N TYR A 91 1.45 -13.62 9.01
CA TYR A 91 0.21 -13.59 9.77
C TYR A 91 -0.93 -13.04 8.91
N SER A 92 -2.14 -13.56 9.13
CA SER A 92 -3.38 -12.91 8.73
C SER A 92 -4.47 -13.13 9.77
N ARG A 93 -5.43 -12.21 9.82
CA ARG A 93 -6.71 -12.44 10.47
C ARG A 93 -7.71 -12.99 9.45
N LEU A 94 -8.24 -14.17 9.73
CA LEU A 94 -9.29 -14.81 8.93
C LEU A 94 -10.64 -14.62 9.64
N ILE A 95 -11.62 -14.08 8.94
CA ILE A 95 -12.92 -13.71 9.53
C ILE A 95 -14.01 -14.26 8.62
N ILE A 96 -14.75 -15.27 9.08
CA ILE A 96 -15.75 -15.99 8.27
C ILE A 96 -17.15 -15.85 8.90
N PRO A 97 -17.78 -14.67 8.81
CA PRO A 97 -19.13 -14.46 9.34
C PRO A 97 -20.22 -15.09 8.46
N HIS A 98 -19.91 -15.37 7.19
CA HIS A 98 -20.87 -15.88 6.19
C HIS A 98 -20.36 -17.18 5.56
N PRO A 99 -20.34 -18.31 6.30
CA PRO A 99 -19.70 -19.55 5.83
C PRO A 99 -20.29 -20.14 4.54
N GLU A 100 -21.56 -19.84 4.23
CA GLU A 100 -22.22 -20.26 2.99
C GLU A 100 -21.99 -19.29 1.81
N SER A 101 -21.37 -18.13 2.07
CA SER A 101 -21.07 -17.13 1.04
C SER A 101 -19.75 -17.43 0.35
N LYS A 102 -19.77 -17.32 -0.98
CA LYS A 102 -18.57 -17.42 -1.83
C LYS A 102 -17.87 -16.07 -1.99
N LYS A 103 -18.42 -14.98 -1.46
CA LYS A 103 -17.83 -13.64 -1.57
C LYS A 103 -16.70 -13.50 -0.58
N TRP A 104 -15.53 -13.08 -1.07
CA TRP A 104 -14.33 -12.90 -0.26
C TRP A 104 -13.69 -11.55 -0.55
N VAL A 105 -13.14 -10.92 0.48
CA VAL A 105 -12.27 -9.76 0.32
C VAL A 105 -10.94 -10.00 1.01
N ILE A 106 -9.86 -9.63 0.34
CA ILE A 106 -8.54 -9.56 0.97
C ILE A 106 -8.19 -8.09 1.16
N CYS A 107 -8.12 -7.63 2.42
CA CYS A 107 -7.90 -6.23 2.77
C CYS A 107 -6.43 -5.99 3.14
N VAL A 108 -5.69 -5.22 2.35
CA VAL A 108 -4.24 -5.07 2.45
C VAL A 108 -3.86 -3.70 3.02
N HIS A 109 -3.12 -3.71 4.14
CA HIS A 109 -2.76 -2.51 4.89
C HIS A 109 -1.61 -1.70 4.28
N GLY A 110 -1.41 -0.48 4.79
CA GLY A 110 -0.44 0.50 4.33
C GLY A 110 0.99 0.34 4.89
N TYR A 111 1.86 1.26 4.50
CA TYR A 111 3.28 1.25 4.85
C TYR A 111 3.49 1.43 6.36
N ARG A 112 4.29 0.54 6.97
CA ARG A 112 4.63 0.57 8.40
C ARG A 112 3.42 0.64 9.34
N SER A 113 2.32 0.03 8.91
CA SER A 113 1.13 -0.25 9.71
C SER A 113 0.94 -1.77 9.88
N PHE A 114 -0.29 -2.21 10.20
CA PHE A 114 -0.69 -3.61 10.31
C PHE A 114 -2.18 -3.76 10.03
N GLY A 115 -2.63 -4.99 9.74
CA GLY A 115 -3.96 -5.32 9.25
C GLY A 115 -5.08 -4.78 10.13
N LYS A 116 -5.00 -4.99 11.45
CA LYS A 116 -6.02 -4.51 12.38
C LYS A 116 -6.21 -3.00 12.31
N ARG A 117 -5.11 -2.23 12.32
CA ARG A 117 -5.18 -0.76 12.37
C ARG A 117 -5.85 -0.20 11.12
N ASP A 118 -5.43 -0.64 9.94
CA ASP A 118 -5.87 0.01 8.70
C ASP A 118 -7.15 -0.59 8.12
N MET A 119 -7.39 -1.89 8.35
CA MET A 119 -8.37 -2.64 7.55
C MET A 119 -9.56 -3.16 8.34
N ALA A 120 -9.56 -3.11 9.68
CA ALA A 120 -10.64 -3.70 10.47
C ALA A 120 -12.01 -3.04 10.21
N PHE A 121 -12.07 -1.71 10.10
CA PHE A 121 -13.30 -1.00 9.78
C PHE A 121 -13.76 -1.26 8.33
N VAL A 122 -12.84 -1.20 7.36
CA VAL A 122 -13.18 -1.52 5.96
C VAL A 122 -13.71 -2.96 5.86
N ALA A 123 -13.07 -3.91 6.53
CA ALA A 123 -13.50 -5.29 6.58
C ALA A 123 -14.91 -5.47 7.19
N SER A 124 -15.27 -4.68 8.20
CA SER A 124 -16.63 -4.72 8.77
C SER A 124 -17.67 -4.28 7.73
N LYS A 125 -17.38 -3.25 6.93
CA LYS A 125 -18.26 -2.81 5.84
C LYS A 125 -18.42 -3.85 4.74
N PHE A 126 -17.37 -4.58 4.38
CA PHE A 126 -17.48 -5.72 3.47
C PHE A 126 -18.28 -6.88 4.09
N SER A 127 -18.09 -7.16 5.38
CA SER A 127 -18.88 -8.17 6.10
C SER A 127 -20.38 -7.86 6.05
N GLU A 128 -20.78 -6.59 6.20
CA GLU A 128 -22.18 -6.17 6.06
C GLU A 128 -22.76 -6.47 4.66
N GLN A 129 -21.91 -6.59 3.63
CA GLN A 129 -22.29 -6.95 2.26
C GLN A 129 -22.20 -8.45 1.97
N GLY A 130 -22.02 -9.29 2.99
CA GLY A 130 -21.99 -10.75 2.87
C GLY A 130 -20.63 -11.33 2.49
N TYR A 131 -19.54 -10.60 2.69
CA TYR A 131 -18.18 -11.08 2.40
C TYR A 131 -17.56 -11.79 3.60
N ASN A 132 -16.82 -12.86 3.32
CA ASN A 132 -15.78 -13.39 4.19
C ASN A 132 -14.47 -12.61 3.97
N ILE A 133 -13.60 -12.55 4.97
CA ILE A 133 -12.46 -11.63 4.97
C ILE A 133 -11.17 -12.35 5.33
N LEU A 134 -10.11 -12.01 4.60
CA LEU A 134 -8.72 -12.25 5.00
C LEU A 134 -7.99 -10.90 5.09
N ILE A 135 -7.37 -10.62 6.24
CA ILE A 135 -6.58 -9.40 6.47
C ILE A 135 -5.14 -9.81 6.78
N PRO A 136 -4.21 -9.79 5.82
CA PRO A 136 -2.83 -10.15 6.07
C PRO A 136 -2.09 -8.99 6.74
N ASP A 137 -1.20 -9.31 7.68
CA ASP A 137 -0.06 -8.46 7.95
C ASP A 137 0.99 -8.72 6.87
N LEU A 138 1.32 -7.72 6.07
CA LEU A 138 2.33 -7.84 5.03
C LEU A 138 3.69 -8.23 5.63
N ARG A 139 4.58 -8.82 4.82
CA ARG A 139 5.92 -9.19 5.28
C ARG A 139 6.59 -8.00 5.97
N SER A 140 7.33 -8.27 7.04
CA SER A 140 8.00 -7.24 7.83
C SER A 140 7.07 -6.21 8.51
N HIS A 141 5.78 -6.52 8.67
CA HIS A 141 4.79 -5.71 9.39
C HIS A 141 4.06 -6.52 10.44
N GLY A 142 3.45 -5.83 11.40
CA GLY A 142 2.65 -6.44 12.46
C GLY A 142 3.26 -7.71 13.05
N LEU A 143 2.51 -8.81 12.99
CA LEU A 143 2.91 -10.13 13.49
C LEU A 143 3.70 -10.96 12.46
N SER A 144 3.74 -10.56 11.20
CA SER A 144 4.56 -11.19 10.17
C SER A 144 6.05 -10.98 10.43
N THR A 145 6.86 -12.00 10.14
CA THR A 145 8.33 -11.92 10.25
C THR A 145 8.93 -11.23 9.04
N GLY A 146 10.27 -11.14 9.04
CA GLY A 146 11.03 -10.48 7.99
C GLY A 146 11.49 -9.08 8.42
N ASN A 147 12.46 -8.55 7.69
CA ASN A 147 13.03 -7.22 7.94
C ASN A 147 12.95 -6.29 6.72
N VAL A 148 12.68 -6.81 5.53
CA VAL A 148 12.59 -6.01 4.30
C VAL A 148 11.13 -5.73 3.97
N ILE A 149 10.79 -4.44 3.94
CA ILE A 149 9.50 -3.93 3.46
C ILE A 149 9.51 -3.97 1.93
N GLY A 150 8.56 -4.68 1.33
CA GLY A 150 8.55 -4.96 -0.10
C GLY A 150 8.08 -3.82 -0.99
N MET A 151 7.43 -2.79 -0.41
CA MET A 151 6.85 -1.66 -1.13
C MET A 151 5.94 -2.10 -2.28
N GLY A 152 5.08 -3.08 -2.02
CA GLY A 152 4.20 -3.69 -3.01
C GLY A 152 4.88 -4.75 -3.88
N TRP A 153 6.18 -4.65 -4.12
CA TRP A 153 6.86 -5.56 -5.05
C TRP A 153 7.07 -6.94 -4.44
N LEU A 154 7.74 -7.07 -3.30
CA LEU A 154 7.88 -8.39 -2.68
C LEU A 154 6.54 -8.87 -2.10
N ASP A 155 5.70 -7.92 -1.67
CA ASP A 155 4.39 -8.16 -1.06
C ASP A 155 3.40 -8.79 -2.04
N ARG A 156 3.47 -8.45 -3.35
CA ARG A 156 2.57 -9.02 -4.37
C ARG A 156 2.67 -10.55 -4.45
N LEU A 157 3.87 -11.09 -4.24
CA LEU A 157 4.10 -12.53 -4.29
C LEU A 157 3.53 -13.23 -3.06
N ASP A 158 3.51 -12.55 -1.91
CA ASP A 158 2.82 -13.06 -0.72
C ASP A 158 1.31 -12.96 -0.89
N LEU A 159 0.81 -11.89 -1.53
CA LEU A 159 -0.61 -11.74 -1.81
C LEU A 159 -1.13 -12.88 -2.71
N LEU A 160 -0.34 -13.35 -3.68
CA LEU A 160 -0.67 -14.56 -4.44
C LEU A 160 -0.84 -15.80 -3.53
N LYS A 161 -0.01 -15.93 -2.49
CA LYS A 161 -0.15 -17.03 -1.51
C LYS A 161 -1.38 -16.88 -0.62
N TRP A 162 -1.75 -15.66 -0.27
CA TRP A 162 -3.00 -15.39 0.43
C TRP A 162 -4.23 -15.65 -0.45
N ILE A 163 -4.16 -15.37 -1.75
CA ILE A 163 -5.20 -15.73 -2.73
C ILE A 163 -5.34 -17.25 -2.81
N GLU A 164 -4.22 -17.98 -2.96
CA GLU A 164 -4.21 -19.44 -2.96
C GLU A 164 -4.83 -20.02 -1.66
N GLU A 165 -4.56 -19.38 -0.51
CA GLU A 165 -5.14 -19.76 0.78
C GLU A 165 -6.66 -19.64 0.79
N VAL A 166 -7.21 -18.50 0.35
CA VAL A 166 -8.67 -18.29 0.27
C VAL A 166 -9.29 -19.33 -0.66
N ILE A 167 -8.70 -19.59 -1.82
CA ILE A 167 -9.20 -20.59 -2.78
C ILE A 167 -9.14 -22.01 -2.21
N ARG A 168 -8.16 -22.32 -1.35
CA ARG A 168 -8.10 -23.62 -0.68
C ARG A 168 -9.25 -23.79 0.33
N LEU A 169 -9.63 -22.72 1.02
CA LEU A 169 -10.75 -22.72 1.97
C LEU A 169 -12.11 -22.76 1.24
N GLU A 170 -12.22 -22.02 0.12
CA GLU A 170 -13.41 -21.95 -0.71
C GLU A 170 -13.02 -21.92 -2.20
N ALA A 171 -13.11 -23.08 -2.86
CA ALA A 171 -12.67 -23.25 -4.24
C ALA A 171 -13.42 -22.35 -5.24
N GLN A 172 -14.67 -21.98 -4.93
CA GLN A 172 -15.51 -21.12 -5.75
C GLN A 172 -15.49 -19.66 -5.29
N ALA A 173 -14.49 -19.25 -4.50
CA ALA A 173 -14.41 -17.89 -3.97
C ALA A 173 -14.42 -16.83 -5.08
N GLU A 174 -15.21 -15.79 -4.87
CA GLU A 174 -15.28 -14.56 -5.66
C GLU A 174 -14.57 -13.47 -4.86
N ILE A 175 -13.32 -13.19 -5.22
CA ILE A 175 -12.39 -12.42 -4.41
C ILE A 175 -12.26 -11.00 -4.95
N ILE A 176 -12.55 -10.03 -4.08
CA ILE A 176 -12.16 -8.62 -4.26
C ILE A 176 -10.84 -8.38 -3.54
N LEU A 177 -9.90 -7.70 -4.20
CA LEU A 177 -8.68 -7.23 -3.55
C LEU A 177 -8.87 -5.76 -3.18
N PHE A 178 -8.85 -5.46 -1.88
CA PHE A 178 -8.91 -4.11 -1.37
C PHE A 178 -7.54 -3.72 -0.81
N GLY A 179 -7.03 -2.55 -1.13
CA GLY A 179 -5.77 -2.07 -0.57
C GLY A 179 -5.77 -0.57 -0.32
N GLY A 180 -5.14 -0.16 0.79
CA GLY A 180 -4.88 1.24 1.11
C GLY A 180 -3.38 1.58 1.03
N SER A 181 -3.02 2.70 0.40
CA SER A 181 -1.65 3.24 0.34
C SER A 181 -0.65 2.23 -0.24
N MET A 182 0.32 1.76 0.55
CA MET A 182 1.21 0.68 0.13
C MET A 182 0.44 -0.61 -0.21
N GLY A 183 -0.63 -0.92 0.50
CA GLY A 183 -1.51 -2.05 0.19
C GLY A 183 -2.23 -1.88 -1.15
N ALA A 184 -2.64 -0.65 -1.50
CA ALA A 184 -3.18 -0.34 -2.83
C ALA A 184 -2.13 -0.63 -3.91
N ALA A 185 -0.88 -0.21 -3.70
CA ALA A 185 0.22 -0.53 -4.61
C ALA A 185 0.51 -2.04 -4.68
N THR A 186 0.43 -2.78 -3.57
CA THR A 186 0.53 -4.25 -3.55
C THR A 186 -0.54 -4.87 -4.44
N VAL A 187 -1.81 -4.46 -4.29
CA VAL A 187 -2.94 -4.95 -5.09
C VAL A 187 -2.73 -4.64 -6.58
N MET A 188 -2.39 -3.39 -6.92
CA MET A 188 -2.09 -2.99 -8.31
C MET A 188 -0.91 -3.77 -8.89
N MET A 189 0.16 -4.01 -8.13
CA MET A 189 1.30 -4.78 -8.60
C MET A 189 1.00 -6.27 -8.76
N THR A 190 0.13 -6.83 -7.93
CA THR A 190 -0.34 -8.22 -8.03
C THR A 190 -1.21 -8.43 -9.27
N SER A 191 -1.97 -7.41 -9.68
CA SER A 191 -2.87 -7.48 -10.83
C SER A 191 -2.22 -7.78 -12.18
N GLY A 192 -0.90 -7.55 -12.30
CA GLY A 192 -0.14 -7.86 -13.50
C GLY A 192 0.56 -9.23 -13.49
N GLU A 193 0.38 -10.00 -12.43
CA GLU A 193 0.80 -11.41 -12.36
C GLU A 193 -0.27 -12.32 -13.00
N VAL A 194 0.02 -13.62 -13.11
CA VAL A 194 -0.97 -14.61 -13.54
C VAL A 194 -1.93 -14.87 -12.38
N LEU A 195 -3.15 -14.35 -12.49
CA LEU A 195 -4.18 -14.47 -11.45
C LEU A 195 -5.20 -15.58 -11.78
N PRO A 196 -5.73 -16.27 -10.75
CA PRO A 196 -6.87 -17.17 -10.93
C PRO A 196 -8.15 -16.39 -11.24
N ASN A 197 -9.09 -17.03 -11.94
CA ASN A 197 -10.41 -16.45 -12.30
C ASN A 197 -11.29 -16.12 -11.08
N ASN A 198 -10.87 -16.54 -9.88
CA ASN A 198 -11.48 -16.20 -8.61
C ASN A 198 -11.38 -14.69 -8.30
N ILE A 199 -10.35 -13.99 -8.80
CA ILE A 199 -10.23 -12.54 -8.59
C ILE A 199 -11.22 -11.81 -9.50
N LYS A 200 -12.14 -11.05 -8.91
CA LYS A 200 -13.22 -10.37 -9.63
C LYS A 200 -12.96 -8.90 -9.88
N GLY A 201 -12.25 -8.23 -8.98
CA GLY A 201 -11.93 -6.81 -9.14
C GLY A 201 -11.04 -6.28 -8.04
N LEU A 202 -10.59 -5.04 -8.25
CA LEU A 202 -9.67 -4.34 -7.39
C LEU A 202 -10.32 -3.05 -6.88
N VAL A 203 -10.12 -2.75 -5.60
CA VAL A 203 -10.45 -1.44 -5.00
C VAL A 203 -9.18 -0.91 -4.36
N VAL A 204 -8.67 0.20 -4.87
CA VAL A 204 -7.34 0.72 -4.51
C VAL A 204 -7.44 2.17 -4.07
N ASP A 205 -7.12 2.43 -2.80
CA ASP A 205 -7.24 3.76 -2.18
C ASP A 205 -5.84 4.35 -1.92
N CYS A 206 -5.56 5.52 -2.47
CA CYS A 206 -4.31 6.26 -2.34
C CYS A 206 -3.04 5.50 -2.80
N GLY A 207 -3.14 4.68 -3.85
CA GLY A 207 -2.02 3.91 -4.39
C GLY A 207 -1.04 4.71 -5.26
N TYR A 208 0.26 4.50 -5.10
CA TYR A 208 1.30 5.19 -5.88
C TYR A 208 1.61 4.50 -7.23
N SER A 209 2.13 5.27 -8.20
CA SER A 209 2.43 4.78 -9.57
C SER A 209 3.68 3.92 -9.68
N SER A 210 4.71 4.19 -8.86
CA SER A 210 5.88 3.32 -8.67
C SER A 210 6.60 3.69 -7.38
N VAL A 211 7.40 2.76 -6.85
CA VAL A 211 8.24 3.03 -5.66
C VAL A 211 9.25 4.15 -5.97
N TYR A 212 9.80 4.19 -7.19
CA TYR A 212 10.67 5.29 -7.62
C TYR A 212 9.96 6.65 -7.52
N ASN A 213 8.75 6.78 -8.07
CA ASN A 213 8.03 8.05 -8.05
C ASN A 213 7.63 8.46 -6.64
N GLU A 214 7.15 7.51 -5.83
CA GLU A 214 6.76 7.73 -4.44
C GLU A 214 7.96 8.19 -3.59
N PHE A 215 9.08 7.47 -3.67
CA PHE A 215 10.30 7.86 -2.96
C PHE A 215 10.85 9.20 -3.46
N GLY A 216 10.67 9.53 -4.73
CA GLY A 216 10.99 10.85 -5.26
C GLY A 216 10.11 11.96 -4.68
N ALA A 217 8.81 11.72 -4.51
CA ALA A 217 7.88 12.64 -3.85
C ALA A 217 8.27 12.82 -2.38
N MET A 218 8.49 11.73 -1.65
CA MET A 218 8.90 11.72 -0.25
C MET A 218 10.24 12.42 0.00
N LEU A 219 11.25 12.22 -0.85
CA LEU A 219 12.53 12.92 -0.74
C LEU A 219 12.34 14.45 -0.83
N ARG A 220 11.47 14.91 -1.73
CA ARG A 220 11.17 16.33 -1.90
C ARG A 220 10.31 16.89 -0.77
N SER A 221 9.26 16.17 -0.36
CA SER A 221 8.28 16.66 0.61
C SER A 221 8.80 16.57 2.05
N ALA A 222 9.30 15.40 2.46
CA ALA A 222 9.72 15.12 3.83
C ALA A 222 11.18 15.54 4.10
N PHE A 223 12.11 15.19 3.20
CA PHE A 223 13.55 15.43 3.43
C PHE A 223 14.07 16.74 2.82
N LYS A 224 13.28 17.42 1.97
CA LYS A 224 13.69 18.60 1.20
C LYS A 224 14.96 18.36 0.37
N LEU A 225 15.16 17.12 -0.10
CA LEU A 225 16.32 16.71 -0.89
C LEU A 225 15.94 16.53 -2.37
N PRO A 226 16.88 16.79 -3.30
CA PRO A 226 16.63 16.55 -4.71
C PRO A 226 16.58 15.04 -5.02
N ALA A 227 15.65 14.63 -5.89
CA ALA A 227 15.54 13.24 -6.30
C ALA A 227 16.76 12.79 -7.16
N PHE A 228 17.31 13.67 -8.00
CA PHE A 228 18.55 13.39 -8.71
C PHE A 228 19.73 14.06 -7.99
N PRO A 229 20.88 13.36 -7.80
CA PRO A 229 21.18 11.98 -8.24
C PRO A 229 20.84 10.89 -7.20
N ILE A 230 20.36 11.27 -6.01
CA ILE A 230 20.14 10.37 -4.86
C ILE A 230 19.32 9.14 -5.26
N LEU A 231 18.15 9.34 -5.85
CA LEU A 231 17.22 8.26 -6.19
C LEU A 231 17.71 7.39 -7.35
N THR A 232 18.51 7.95 -8.26
CA THR A 232 19.16 7.16 -9.33
C THR A 232 20.16 6.17 -8.73
N ILE A 233 20.95 6.62 -7.76
CA ILE A 233 21.87 5.74 -7.01
C ILE A 233 21.07 4.75 -6.15
N ALA A 234 20.04 5.22 -5.45
CA ALA A 234 19.18 4.38 -4.62
C ALA A 234 18.52 3.25 -5.45
N ASN A 235 18.10 3.52 -6.68
CA ASN A 235 17.54 2.51 -7.57
C ASN A 235 18.50 1.34 -7.84
N VAL A 236 19.79 1.64 -8.07
CA VAL A 236 20.82 0.62 -8.29
C VAL A 236 21.15 -0.10 -6.98
N LEU A 237 21.30 0.63 -5.88
CA LEU A 237 21.59 0.06 -4.57
C LEU A 237 20.46 -0.84 -4.06
N ALA A 238 19.20 -0.50 -4.32
CA ALA A 238 18.05 -1.31 -3.96
C ALA A 238 18.13 -2.70 -4.62
N LYS A 239 18.44 -2.78 -5.92
CA LYS A 239 18.55 -4.08 -6.62
C LYS A 239 19.57 -5.00 -5.96
N LYS A 240 20.70 -4.44 -5.50
CA LYS A 240 21.74 -5.19 -4.79
C LYS A 240 21.34 -5.58 -3.37
N LYS A 241 20.63 -4.70 -2.65
CA LYS A 241 20.31 -4.89 -1.22
C LYS A 241 19.07 -5.74 -0.96
N VAL A 242 18.02 -5.54 -1.75
CA VAL A 242 16.68 -6.10 -1.50
C VAL A 242 16.14 -6.91 -2.69
N GLY A 243 16.96 -7.09 -3.73
CA GLY A 243 16.62 -7.98 -4.86
C GLY A 243 15.77 -7.34 -5.96
N TYR A 244 15.29 -6.10 -5.79
CA TYR A 244 14.56 -5.36 -6.82
C TYR A 244 14.99 -3.91 -6.92
N SER A 245 14.87 -3.32 -8.11
CA SER A 245 15.11 -1.89 -8.30
C SER A 245 13.84 -1.09 -8.02
N LEU A 246 13.97 0.15 -7.56
CA LEU A 246 12.80 1.01 -7.28
C LEU A 246 11.93 1.27 -8.52
N LYS A 247 12.54 1.23 -9.72
CA LYS A 247 11.82 1.35 -11.00
C LYS A 247 11.14 0.05 -11.43
N GLU A 248 11.68 -1.10 -11.04
CA GLU A 248 11.09 -2.41 -11.29
C GLU A 248 9.80 -2.58 -10.48
N ALA A 249 9.77 -2.04 -9.26
CA ALA A 249 8.58 -1.95 -8.43
C ALA A 249 7.63 -0.84 -8.93
N SER A 250 6.83 -1.16 -9.95
CA SER A 250 5.93 -0.21 -10.62
C SER A 250 4.49 -0.74 -10.71
N SER A 251 3.55 0.02 -10.13
CA SER A 251 2.12 -0.24 -10.21
C SER A 251 1.63 -0.05 -11.65
N THR A 252 2.02 1.04 -12.31
CA THR A 252 1.60 1.32 -13.69
C THR A 252 2.08 0.25 -14.68
N ALA A 253 3.30 -0.28 -14.51
CA ALA A 253 3.79 -1.37 -15.35
C ALA A 253 2.99 -2.67 -15.18
N GLN A 254 2.45 -2.93 -13.99
CA GLN A 254 1.61 -4.11 -13.72
C GLN A 254 0.15 -3.88 -14.13
N LEU A 255 -0.39 -2.68 -13.90
CA LEU A 255 -1.73 -2.27 -14.38
C LEU A 255 -1.85 -2.30 -15.90
N ALA A 256 -0.75 -2.04 -16.63
CA ALA A 256 -0.69 -2.18 -18.09
C ALA A 256 -0.92 -3.63 -18.58
N LYS A 257 -0.89 -4.61 -17.67
CA LYS A 257 -1.22 -6.02 -17.94
C LYS A 257 -2.59 -6.42 -17.35
N ASN A 258 -3.14 -5.60 -16.46
CA ASN A 258 -4.39 -5.86 -15.75
C ASN A 258 -5.62 -5.63 -16.66
N ASN A 259 -6.50 -6.63 -16.72
CA ASN A 259 -7.80 -6.54 -17.41
C ASN A 259 -8.99 -6.61 -16.44
N LEU A 260 -8.74 -6.73 -15.12
CA LEU A 260 -9.80 -6.78 -14.11
C LEU A 260 -10.41 -5.38 -13.88
N PRO A 261 -11.71 -5.32 -13.55
CA PRO A 261 -12.33 -4.10 -13.03
C PRO A 261 -11.52 -3.51 -11.87
N THR A 262 -11.22 -2.21 -11.95
CA THR A 262 -10.45 -1.48 -10.92
C THR A 262 -11.15 -0.17 -10.56
N LEU A 263 -11.48 0.00 -9.27
CA LEU A 263 -11.89 1.29 -8.72
C LEU A 263 -10.70 1.96 -8.05
N LEU A 264 -10.34 3.17 -8.49
CA LEU A 264 -9.25 3.96 -7.93
C LEU A 264 -9.79 5.10 -7.09
N ILE A 265 -9.40 5.17 -5.82
CA ILE A 265 -9.88 6.19 -4.88
C ILE A 265 -8.71 7.05 -4.41
N HIS A 266 -8.90 8.37 -4.32
CA HIS A 266 -7.86 9.28 -3.82
C HIS A 266 -8.46 10.56 -3.25
N GLY A 267 -7.87 11.09 -2.17
CA GLY A 267 -8.17 12.42 -1.65
C GLY A 267 -7.29 13.52 -2.26
N THR A 268 -7.84 14.66 -2.66
CA THR A 268 -7.03 15.75 -3.25
C THR A 268 -6.09 16.41 -2.23
N GLY A 269 -6.37 16.25 -0.93
CA GLY A 269 -5.57 16.73 0.20
C GLY A 269 -4.41 15.81 0.59
N ASP A 270 -4.19 14.70 -0.14
CA ASP A 270 -3.10 13.77 0.13
C ASP A 270 -1.72 14.41 -0.11
N LYS A 271 -0.97 14.59 0.99
CA LYS A 271 0.39 15.13 1.00
C LYS A 271 1.47 14.05 1.05
N PHE A 272 1.06 12.78 1.19
CA PHE A 272 1.95 11.64 1.25
C PHE A 272 2.11 11.04 -0.15
N VAL A 273 1.03 10.56 -0.76
CA VAL A 273 1.00 10.12 -2.15
C VAL A 273 0.32 11.21 -2.99
N PRO A 274 1.04 11.90 -3.88
CA PRO A 274 0.43 12.91 -4.75
C PRO A 274 -0.76 12.33 -5.53
N HIS A 275 -1.94 12.92 -5.39
CA HIS A 275 -3.17 12.43 -6.06
C HIS A 275 -3.04 12.36 -7.59
N GLN A 276 -2.09 13.10 -8.19
CA GLN A 276 -1.77 13.00 -9.61
C GLN A 276 -1.43 11.55 -10.04
N MET A 277 -0.87 10.74 -9.12
CA MET A 277 -0.56 9.34 -9.38
C MET A 277 -1.82 8.48 -9.61
N LEU A 278 -3.00 8.89 -9.13
CA LEU A 278 -4.26 8.23 -9.48
C LEU A 278 -4.46 8.24 -10.99
N TYR A 279 -4.22 9.39 -11.66
CA TYR A 279 -4.40 9.50 -13.10
C TYR A 279 -3.39 8.64 -13.87
N ASP A 280 -2.13 8.59 -13.41
CA ASP A 280 -1.12 7.68 -13.99
C ASP A 280 -1.58 6.22 -13.91
N ASN A 281 -2.16 5.82 -12.77
CA ASN A 281 -2.66 4.46 -12.55
C ASN A 281 -3.91 4.17 -13.40
N MET A 282 -4.82 5.14 -13.51
CA MET A 282 -5.99 5.02 -14.39
C MET A 282 -5.58 4.85 -15.85
N GLU A 283 -4.67 5.70 -16.35
CA GLU A 283 -4.19 5.62 -17.72
C GLU A 283 -3.53 4.27 -18.02
N ALA A 284 -2.76 3.75 -17.07
CA ALA A 284 -2.11 2.45 -17.20
C ALA A 284 -3.10 1.25 -17.18
N THR A 285 -4.26 1.39 -16.55
CA THR A 285 -5.20 0.27 -16.37
C THR A 285 -5.97 -0.03 -17.67
N LYS A 286 -5.84 -1.25 -18.19
CA LYS A 286 -6.54 -1.69 -19.41
C LYS A 286 -7.96 -2.17 -19.19
N GLY A 287 -8.23 -2.79 -18.03
CA GLY A 287 -9.57 -3.22 -17.63
C GLY A 287 -10.57 -2.06 -17.48
N ILE A 288 -11.80 -2.41 -17.12
CA ILE A 288 -12.80 -1.43 -16.70
C ILE A 288 -12.22 -0.65 -15.52
N LYS A 289 -12.29 0.67 -15.59
CA LYS A 289 -11.75 1.56 -14.56
C LYS A 289 -12.72 2.69 -14.27
N GLU A 290 -12.93 2.92 -12.98
CA GLU A 290 -13.64 4.08 -12.47
C GLU A 290 -12.82 4.72 -11.36
N SER A 291 -13.16 5.94 -10.97
CA SER A 291 -12.46 6.66 -9.91
C SER A 291 -13.40 7.40 -8.99
N LEU A 292 -13.02 7.48 -7.72
CA LEU A 292 -13.61 8.38 -6.73
C LEU A 292 -12.54 9.35 -6.24
N ILE A 293 -12.77 10.66 -6.41
CA ILE A 293 -11.89 11.70 -5.88
C ILE A 293 -12.65 12.43 -4.78
N VAL A 294 -12.09 12.43 -3.56
CA VAL A 294 -12.68 13.13 -2.41
C VAL A 294 -11.92 14.42 -2.16
N GLU A 295 -12.60 15.55 -2.25
CA GLU A 295 -11.99 16.87 -2.17
C GLU A 295 -11.45 17.14 -0.76
N GLN A 296 -10.23 17.66 -0.67
CA GLN A 296 -9.48 17.94 0.56
C GLN A 296 -9.23 16.77 1.52
N ALA A 297 -9.70 15.55 1.20
CA ALA A 297 -9.42 14.39 2.01
C ALA A 297 -7.90 14.14 2.06
N PRO A 298 -7.31 14.05 3.27
CA PRO A 298 -5.93 13.63 3.45
C PRO A 298 -5.72 12.17 3.04
N HIS A 299 -4.46 11.73 3.13
CA HIS A 299 -4.07 10.36 2.83
C HIS A 299 -4.91 9.34 3.62
N LEU A 300 -5.53 8.39 2.92
CA LEU A 300 -6.41 7.36 3.50
C LEU A 300 -7.57 7.89 4.36
N SER A 301 -8.05 9.11 4.08
CA SER A 301 -9.16 9.71 4.82
C SER A 301 -10.45 9.82 4.02
N SER A 302 -10.50 9.34 2.78
CA SER A 302 -11.68 9.44 1.91
C SER A 302 -12.94 8.84 2.56
N PHE A 303 -12.82 7.68 3.21
CA PHE A 303 -13.92 7.03 3.94
C PHE A 303 -14.24 7.69 5.29
N ILE A 304 -13.40 8.60 5.79
CA ILE A 304 -13.66 9.44 6.97
C ILE A 304 -14.41 10.71 6.54
N TYR A 305 -14.03 11.27 5.39
CA TYR A 305 -14.58 12.52 4.87
C TYR A 305 -15.98 12.34 4.29
N GLU A 306 -16.19 11.26 3.53
CA GLU A 306 -17.47 10.97 2.88
C GLU A 306 -17.83 9.47 3.04
N PRO A 307 -18.06 8.97 4.27
CA PRO A 307 -18.23 7.55 4.55
C PRO A 307 -19.32 6.88 3.71
N ASP A 308 -20.51 7.48 3.65
CA ASP A 308 -21.64 6.90 2.94
C ASP A 308 -21.41 6.90 1.42
N HIS A 309 -20.87 7.99 0.87
CA HIS A 309 -20.55 8.08 -0.56
C HIS A 309 -19.42 7.13 -0.94
N TYR A 310 -18.40 7.00 -0.11
CA TYR A 310 -17.27 6.10 -0.31
C TYR A 310 -17.74 4.66 -0.46
N PHE A 311 -18.44 4.12 0.54
CA PHE A 311 -18.85 2.72 0.51
C PHE A 311 -19.99 2.47 -0.49
N ALA A 312 -20.89 3.42 -0.72
CA ALA A 312 -21.88 3.30 -1.79
C ALA A 312 -21.19 3.15 -3.16
N THR A 313 -20.19 3.99 -3.45
CA THR A 313 -19.41 3.92 -4.70
C THR A 313 -18.66 2.60 -4.82
N VAL A 314 -18.00 2.14 -3.74
CA VAL A 314 -17.29 0.86 -3.72
C VAL A 314 -18.21 -0.31 -4.07
N PHE A 315 -19.37 -0.41 -3.40
CA PHE A 315 -20.26 -1.55 -3.60
C PHE A 315 -21.08 -1.45 -4.88
N GLU A 316 -21.41 -0.25 -5.36
CA GLU A 316 -22.03 -0.05 -6.68
C GLU A 316 -21.08 -0.47 -7.81
N PHE A 317 -19.80 -0.09 -7.72
CA PHE A 317 -18.77 -0.52 -8.66
C PHE A 317 -18.63 -2.05 -8.69
N ILE A 318 -18.50 -2.66 -7.51
CA ILE A 318 -18.39 -4.11 -7.39
C ILE A 318 -19.63 -4.79 -7.99
N HIS A 319 -20.84 -4.35 -7.64
CA HIS A 319 -22.08 -4.93 -8.16
C HIS A 319 -22.19 -4.83 -9.69
N ARG A 320 -21.69 -3.75 -10.29
CA ARG A 320 -21.80 -3.51 -11.73
C ARG A 320 -20.81 -4.34 -12.56
N TYR A 321 -19.61 -4.61 -12.04
CA TYR A 321 -18.51 -5.11 -12.85
C TYR A 321 -17.83 -6.38 -12.36
N CYS A 322 -18.03 -6.79 -11.10
CA CYS A 322 -17.33 -7.92 -10.47
C CYS A 322 -18.28 -9.09 -10.23
#